data_AF-A0A7S4N065-F1
#
_entry.id   AF-A0A7S4N065-F1
#
_cell.length_a   1.000
_cell.length_b   1.000
_cell.length_c   1.000
_cell.angle_alpha   90.00
_cell.angle_beta   90.00
_cell.angle_gamma   90.00
#
_symmetry.space_group_name_H-M   'P 1'
#
loop_
_entity.id
_entity.type
_entity.pdbx_description
1 polymer ?
#
loop_
_entity_poly.entity_id
_entity_poly.type
_entity_poly.pdbx_seq_one_letter_code
_entity_poly.pdbx_strand_id
1 'polypeptide(L)'
;RTVAMTKPDSEMIAQIMLYTQGFRHARLLSRKVVPLFRLCSDQLSSCVHYDFGLRALKSVLAGAGQAKRGMKMQTNKEGEEEEILIKSICGAVVPKLLPDDISLFSSLLLDVFPNAQVKGFSDDTLLPHIEAVCSDYGYTASPQFVEKLMQLQQTLSIHHGVMLV
;
A
#
# COMPACT_ATOMS: atom_id res chain seq x y z
N ARG A 1 -0.13 26.46 -28.94
CA ARG A 1 -1.40 26.53 -28.19
C ARG A 1 -1.12 26.00 -26.79
N THR A 2 -1.30 26.80 -25.74
CA THR A 2 -1.12 26.35 -24.35
C THR A 2 -2.33 25.54 -23.91
N VAL A 3 -2.12 24.51 -23.09
CA VAL A 3 -3.18 23.62 -22.58
C VAL A 3 -3.01 23.49 -21.07
N ALA A 4 -4.10 23.66 -20.33
CA ALA A 4 -4.13 23.50 -18.88
C ALA A 4 -4.46 22.05 -18.50
N MET A 5 -3.67 21.44 -17.62
CA MET A 5 -3.83 20.05 -17.13
C MET A 5 -3.96 20.03 -15.59
N THR A 6 -4.91 20.80 -15.06
CA THR A 6 -4.98 21.11 -13.62
C THR A 6 -5.65 20.05 -12.75
N LYS A 7 -6.66 19.33 -13.26
CA LYS A 7 -7.39 18.34 -12.45
C LYS A 7 -7.73 17.08 -13.25
N PRO A 8 -7.06 15.96 -12.99
CA PRO A 8 -7.41 14.67 -13.56
C PRO A 8 -8.58 14.02 -12.81
N ASP A 9 -9.33 13.15 -13.49
CA ASP A 9 -10.36 12.32 -12.88
C ASP A 9 -9.74 11.05 -12.27
N SER A 10 -9.39 11.13 -10.99
CA SER A 10 -8.77 10.01 -10.26
C SER A 10 -9.67 8.78 -10.15
N GLU A 11 -10.99 8.94 -10.08
CA GLU A 11 -11.93 7.81 -9.93
C GLU A 11 -12.00 6.99 -11.21
N MET A 12 -12.16 7.66 -12.34
CA MET A 12 -12.18 6.99 -13.64
C MET A 12 -10.84 6.32 -13.96
N ILE A 13 -9.73 6.98 -13.65
CA ILE A 13 -8.38 6.40 -13.81
C ILE A 13 -8.24 5.15 -12.93
N ALA A 14 -8.60 5.22 -11.65
CA ALA A 14 -8.49 4.10 -10.73
C ALA A 14 -9.34 2.90 -11.17
N GLN A 15 -10.57 3.16 -11.62
CA GLN A 15 -11.47 2.14 -12.14
C GLN A 15 -10.88 1.42 -13.34
N ILE A 16 -10.40 2.17 -14.35
CA ILE A 16 -9.81 1.58 -15.56
C ILE A 16 -8.57 0.78 -15.20
N MET A 17 -7.70 1.33 -14.36
CA MET A 17 -6.49 0.63 -13.92
C MET A 17 -6.82 -0.71 -13.26
N LEU A 18 -7.77 -0.74 -12.32
CA LEU A 18 -8.19 -1.99 -11.66
C LEU A 18 -8.76 -3.00 -12.67
N TYR A 19 -9.56 -2.55 -13.65
CA TYR A 19 -10.04 -3.44 -14.70
C TYR A 19 -8.89 -4.04 -15.52
N THR A 20 -7.89 -3.25 -15.91
CA THR A 20 -6.71 -3.78 -16.64
C THR A 20 -5.90 -4.78 -15.83
N GLN A 21 -5.96 -4.70 -14.50
CA GLN A 21 -5.31 -5.67 -13.59
C GLN A 21 -6.19 -6.91 -13.32
N GLY A 22 -7.36 -7.01 -13.94
CA GLY A 22 -8.26 -8.16 -13.84
C GLY A 22 -9.20 -8.13 -12.63
N PHE A 23 -9.40 -6.97 -11.99
CA PHE A 23 -10.40 -6.83 -10.92
C PHE A 23 -11.81 -6.77 -11.50
N ARG A 24 -12.74 -7.57 -10.95
CA ARG A 24 -14.14 -7.60 -11.41
C ARG A 24 -14.97 -6.49 -10.77
N HIS A 25 -14.72 -6.19 -9.49
CA HIS A 25 -15.45 -5.17 -8.73
C HIS A 25 -14.74 -3.80 -8.77
N ALA A 26 -13.97 -3.54 -9.83
CA ALA A 26 -13.15 -2.33 -9.98
C ALA A 26 -13.91 -1.02 -9.74
N ARG A 27 -15.19 -0.94 -10.15
CA ARG A 27 -16.05 0.23 -9.94
C ARG A 27 -16.37 0.51 -8.48
N LEU A 28 -16.61 -0.53 -7.68
CA LEU A 28 -16.90 -0.39 -6.26
C LEU A 28 -15.61 -0.02 -5.50
N LEU A 29 -14.51 -0.69 -5.85
CA LEU A 29 -13.21 -0.46 -5.25
C LEU A 29 -12.64 0.94 -5.53
N SER A 30 -12.77 1.46 -6.77
CA SER A 30 -12.30 2.81 -7.12
C SER A 30 -13.03 3.90 -6.32
N ARG A 31 -14.33 3.71 -6.09
CA ARG A 31 -15.18 4.60 -5.28
C ARG A 31 -14.83 4.60 -3.79
N LYS A 32 -14.15 3.57 -3.30
CA LYS A 32 -13.63 3.50 -1.92
C LYS A 32 -12.21 4.08 -1.83
N VAL A 33 -11.32 3.67 -2.72
CA VAL A 33 -9.89 4.05 -2.67
C VAL A 33 -9.66 5.54 -2.91
N VAL A 34 -10.35 6.15 -3.88
CA VAL A 34 -10.11 7.57 -4.18
C VAL A 34 -10.51 8.48 -3.02
N PRO A 35 -11.69 8.31 -2.38
CA PRO A 35 -12.02 9.02 -1.15
C PRO A 35 -11.04 8.72 -0.01
N LEU A 36 -10.58 7.48 0.17
CA LEU A 36 -9.57 7.17 1.20
C LEU A 36 -8.30 8.02 1.01
N PHE A 37 -7.76 8.11 -0.21
CA PHE A 37 -6.58 8.92 -0.49
C PHE A 37 -6.82 10.42 -0.27
N ARG A 38 -8.04 10.91 -0.55
CA ARG A 38 -8.42 12.29 -0.22
C ARG A 38 -8.49 12.52 1.29
N LEU A 39 -9.14 11.63 2.03
CA LEU A 39 -9.22 11.68 3.50
C LEU A 39 -7.82 11.63 4.12
N CYS A 40 -6.93 10.79 3.60
CA CYS A 40 -5.53 10.75 4.02
C CYS A 40 -4.86 12.10 3.78
N SER A 41 -5.01 12.70 2.59
CA SER A 41 -4.43 14.01 2.29
C SER A 41 -5.00 15.14 3.14
N ASP A 42 -6.26 15.05 3.57
CA ASP A 42 -6.97 16.11 4.30
C ASP A 42 -6.81 15.99 5.83
N GLN A 43 -6.69 14.77 6.36
CA GLN A 43 -6.70 14.51 7.81
C GLN A 43 -5.34 14.13 8.41
N LEU A 44 -4.41 13.57 7.63
CA LEU A 44 -3.08 13.25 8.13
C LEU A 44 -2.23 14.51 8.30
N SER A 45 -1.17 14.38 9.11
CA SER A 45 -0.20 15.44 9.30
C SER A 45 0.42 15.91 7.98
N SER A 46 0.65 17.22 7.85
CA SER A 46 1.27 17.82 6.66
C SER A 46 2.80 17.59 6.65
N CYS A 47 3.22 16.36 6.36
CA CYS A 47 4.63 16.01 6.22
C CYS A 47 5.13 16.16 4.77
N VAL A 48 6.33 16.71 4.60
CA VAL A 48 6.93 16.98 3.27
C VAL A 48 7.17 15.73 2.42
N HIS A 49 7.29 14.57 3.05
CA HIS A 49 7.55 13.29 2.39
C HIS A 49 6.27 12.50 2.08
N TYR A 50 5.09 12.99 2.50
CA TYR A 50 3.82 12.35 2.19
C TYR A 50 3.41 12.65 0.75
N ASP A 51 3.03 11.60 0.02
CA ASP A 51 2.49 11.68 -1.32
C ASP A 51 1.21 10.85 -1.40
N PHE A 52 0.06 11.55 -1.42
CA PHE A 52 -1.27 10.98 -1.66
C PHE A 52 -1.81 11.37 -3.05
N GLY A 53 -0.94 11.82 -3.95
CA GLY A 53 -1.31 12.22 -5.31
C GLY A 53 -1.55 11.03 -6.24
N LEU A 54 -1.76 11.35 -7.53
CA LEU A 54 -1.98 10.32 -8.57
C LEU A 54 -0.82 9.34 -8.73
N ARG A 55 0.42 9.76 -8.46
CA ARG A 55 1.59 8.89 -8.56
C ARG A 55 1.51 7.75 -7.54
N ALA A 56 1.22 8.10 -6.29
CA ALA A 56 1.02 7.13 -5.22
C ALA A 56 -0.17 6.22 -5.53
N LEU A 57 -1.31 6.79 -5.94
CA LEU A 57 -2.49 6.02 -6.34
C LEU A 57 -2.16 5.00 -7.44
N LYS A 58 -1.49 5.43 -8.52
CA LYS A 58 -1.08 4.54 -9.62
C LYS A 58 -0.19 3.40 -9.12
N SER A 59 0.76 3.68 -8.24
CA SER A 59 1.67 2.67 -7.68
C SER A 59 0.91 1.61 -6.88
N VAL A 60 0.00 2.03 -6.02
CA VAL A 60 -0.84 1.13 -5.22
C VAL A 60 -1.69 0.23 -6.11
N LEU A 61 -2.35 0.78 -7.13
CA LEU A 61 -3.18 -0.03 -8.02
C LEU A 61 -2.36 -1.03 -8.86
N ALA A 62 -1.14 -0.65 -9.24
CA ALA A 62 -0.21 -1.55 -9.92
C ALA A 62 0.29 -2.67 -8.98
N GLY A 63 0.60 -2.34 -7.72
CA GLY A 63 0.97 -3.28 -6.66
C GLY A 63 -0.13 -4.30 -6.38
N ALA A 64 -1.38 -3.84 -6.27
CA ALA A 64 -2.55 -4.70 -6.08
C ALA A 64 -2.72 -5.70 -7.22
N GLY A 65 -2.49 -5.27 -8.48
CA GLY A 65 -2.49 -6.16 -9.64
C GLY A 65 -1.38 -7.21 -9.60
N GLN A 66 -0.18 -6.86 -9.13
CA GLN A 66 0.91 -7.82 -8.94
C GLN A 66 0.59 -8.83 -7.83
N ALA A 67 0.07 -8.38 -6.70
CA ALA A 67 -0.35 -9.24 -5.60
C ALA A 67 -1.43 -10.24 -6.04
N LYS A 68 -2.42 -9.78 -6.81
CA LYS A 68 -3.46 -10.65 -7.39
C LYS A 68 -2.88 -11.75 -8.28
N ARG A 69 -1.90 -11.42 -9.15
CA ARG A 69 -1.21 -12.40 -10.00
C ARG A 69 -0.38 -13.40 -9.18
N GLY A 70 0.35 -12.92 -8.17
CA GLY A 70 1.20 -13.75 -7.31
C GLY A 70 0.43 -14.80 -6.52
N MET A 71 -0.77 -14.46 -6.04
CA MET A 71 -1.63 -15.38 -5.28
C MET A 71 -2.30 -16.46 -6.15
N LYS A 72 -2.14 -16.44 -7.49
CA LYS A 72 -2.88 -17.30 -8.46
C LYS A 72 -4.40 -17.35 -8.19
N MET A 73 -4.94 -16.33 -7.52
CA MET A 73 -6.35 -16.28 -7.16
C MET A 73 -7.17 -15.94 -8.40
N GLN A 74 -7.87 -16.95 -8.93
CA GLN A 74 -8.98 -16.78 -9.88
C GLN A 74 -10.31 -16.59 -9.14
N THR A 75 -10.26 -16.10 -7.90
CA THR A 75 -11.43 -16.00 -7.06
C THR A 75 -12.19 -14.73 -7.42
N ASN A 76 -13.51 -14.89 -7.58
CA ASN A 76 -14.40 -13.83 -8.06
C ASN A 76 -15.19 -13.19 -6.93
N LYS A 77 -14.75 -13.37 -5.67
CA LYS A 77 -15.43 -12.82 -4.51
C LYS A 77 -14.95 -11.40 -4.25
N GLU A 78 -15.90 -10.49 -4.06
CA GLU A 78 -15.65 -9.08 -3.77
C GLU A 78 -14.72 -8.89 -2.56
N GLY A 79 -14.93 -9.64 -1.47
CA GLY A 79 -14.13 -9.52 -0.25
C GLY A 79 -12.64 -9.87 -0.41
N GLU A 80 -12.32 -10.80 -1.32
CA GLU A 80 -10.92 -11.17 -1.57
C GLU A 80 -10.21 -10.10 -2.42
N GLU A 81 -10.92 -9.49 -3.38
CA GLU A 81 -10.39 -8.36 -4.15
C GLU A 81 -10.16 -7.13 -3.27
N GLU A 82 -11.06 -6.91 -2.30
CA GLU A 82 -10.93 -5.87 -1.29
C GLU A 82 -9.71 -6.10 -0.38
N GLU A 83 -9.50 -7.33 0.10
CA GLU A 83 -8.34 -7.68 0.94
C GLU A 83 -7.00 -7.45 0.21
N ILE A 84 -6.89 -7.85 -1.05
CA ILE A 84 -5.70 -7.64 -1.87
C ILE A 84 -5.40 -6.15 -2.02
N LEU A 85 -6.45 -5.34 -2.24
CA LEU A 85 -6.32 -3.91 -2.39
C LEU A 85 -5.87 -3.24 -1.09
N ILE A 86 -6.48 -3.61 0.04
CA ILE A 86 -6.10 -3.13 1.37
C ILE A 86 -4.63 -3.47 1.65
N LYS A 87 -4.21 -4.71 1.40
CA LYS A 87 -2.81 -5.14 1.59
C LYS A 87 -1.84 -4.28 0.77
N SER A 88 -2.22 -3.95 -0.47
CA SER A 88 -1.40 -3.09 -1.32
C SER A 88 -1.37 -1.63 -0.87
N ILE A 89 -2.47 -1.10 -0.33
CA ILE A 89 -2.52 0.26 0.22
C ILE A 89 -1.62 0.32 1.46
N CYS A 90 -1.81 -0.60 2.41
CA CYS A 90 -1.03 -0.65 3.64
C CYS A 90 0.47 -0.76 3.36
N GLY A 91 0.88 -1.65 2.45
CA GLY A 91 2.29 -1.81 2.08
C GLY A 91 2.95 -0.58 1.45
N ALA A 92 2.18 0.31 0.83
CA ALA A 92 2.71 1.52 0.19
C ALA A 92 2.66 2.77 1.08
N VAL A 93 1.67 2.82 1.99
CA VAL A 93 1.40 3.99 2.83
C VAL A 93 2.05 3.84 4.21
N VAL A 94 1.87 2.70 4.90
CA VAL A 94 2.34 2.50 6.28
C VAL A 94 3.84 2.73 6.46
N PRO A 95 4.74 2.28 5.57
CA PRO A 95 6.18 2.51 5.75
C PRO A 95 6.58 3.99 5.76
N LYS A 96 5.74 4.86 5.20
CA LYS A 96 5.99 6.30 5.09
C LYS A 96 5.42 7.09 6.27
N LEU A 97 4.46 6.54 7.01
CA LEU A 97 3.74 7.26 8.05
C LEU A 97 4.53 7.36 9.34
N LEU A 98 4.34 8.47 10.05
CA LEU A 98 4.75 8.62 11.44
C LEU A 98 3.93 7.70 12.36
N PRO A 99 4.47 7.26 13.51
CA PRO A 99 3.78 6.37 14.44
C PRO A 99 2.37 6.85 14.84
N ASP A 100 2.21 8.14 15.12
CA ASP A 100 0.92 8.72 15.52
C ASP A 100 -0.11 8.66 14.35
N ASP A 101 0.36 8.95 13.15
CA ASP A 101 -0.44 8.94 11.92
C ASP A 101 -0.85 7.52 11.49
N ILE A 102 -0.10 6.47 11.87
CA ILE A 102 -0.48 5.06 11.60
C ILE A 102 -1.80 4.70 12.26
N SER A 103 -2.02 5.18 13.50
CA SER A 103 -3.26 4.94 14.23
C SER A 103 -4.47 5.65 13.59
N LEU A 104 -4.26 6.86 13.10
CA LEU A 104 -5.26 7.64 12.38
C LEU A 104 -5.60 7.00 11.03
N PHE A 105 -4.57 6.60 10.27
CA PHE A 105 -4.73 5.89 9.01
C PHE A 105 -5.53 4.59 9.19
N SER A 106 -5.27 3.84 10.25
CA SER A 106 -6.00 2.60 10.55
C SER A 106 -7.48 2.87 10.82
N SER A 107 -7.81 3.94 11.52
CA SER A 107 -9.20 4.37 11.74
C SER A 107 -9.89 4.76 10.42
N LEU A 108 -9.24 5.57 9.59
CA LEU A 108 -9.73 5.96 8.27
C LEU A 108 -9.94 4.76 7.34
N LEU A 109 -9.04 3.78 7.41
CA LEU A 109 -9.13 2.56 6.63
C LEU A 109 -10.36 1.74 7.03
N LEU A 110 -10.64 1.59 8.34
CA LEU A 110 -11.81 0.88 8.85
C LEU A 110 -13.12 1.57 8.47
N ASP A 111 -13.15 2.91 8.45
CA ASP A 111 -14.32 3.69 8.04
C ASP A 111 -14.69 3.44 6.56
N VAL A 112 -13.70 3.31 5.69
CA VAL A 112 -13.90 3.05 4.25
C VAL A 112 -14.07 1.55 3.96
N PHE A 113 -13.39 0.71 4.73
CA PHE A 113 -13.30 -0.73 4.57
C PHE A 113 -13.59 -1.43 5.91
N PRO A 114 -14.88 -1.70 6.24
CA PRO A 114 -15.26 -2.22 7.55
C PRO A 114 -14.76 -3.64 7.84
N ASN A 115 -14.41 -4.40 6.81
CA ASN A 115 -13.84 -5.75 6.92
C ASN A 115 -12.31 -5.77 6.80
N ALA A 116 -11.64 -4.60 6.84
CA ALA A 116 -10.20 -4.53 6.68
C ALA A 116 -9.47 -5.16 7.87
N GLN A 117 -8.77 -6.26 7.63
CA GLN A 117 -7.75 -6.74 8.55
C GLN A 117 -6.38 -6.22 8.11
N VAL A 118 -5.81 -5.30 8.90
CA VAL A 118 -4.40 -4.90 8.75
C VAL A 118 -3.54 -6.02 9.32
N LYS A 119 -3.30 -7.07 8.52
CA LYS A 119 -2.30 -8.08 8.87
C LYS A 119 -0.92 -7.55 8.52
N GLY A 120 0.00 -7.64 9.48
CA GLY A 120 1.41 -7.38 9.24
C GLY A 120 1.94 -8.27 8.11
N PHE A 121 2.84 -7.73 7.29
CA PHE A 121 3.50 -8.50 6.26
C PHE A 121 4.51 -9.44 6.92
N SER A 122 4.26 -10.75 6.89
CA SER A 122 5.21 -11.77 7.31
C SER A 122 5.72 -12.51 6.07
N ASP A 123 7.02 -12.39 5.83
CA ASP A 123 7.77 -13.25 4.93
C ASP A 123 8.61 -14.20 5.78
N ASP A 124 8.07 -15.40 6.01
CA ASP A 124 8.68 -16.42 6.85
C ASP A 124 10.01 -16.93 6.28
N THR A 125 10.31 -16.64 5.01
CA THR A 125 11.58 -17.02 4.37
C THR A 125 12.71 -16.04 4.67
N LEU A 126 12.39 -14.75 4.83
CA LEU A 126 13.39 -13.70 5.02
C LEU A 126 13.82 -13.57 6.49
N LEU A 127 12.91 -13.83 7.43
CA LEU A 127 13.16 -13.81 8.87
C LEU A 127 14.41 -14.61 9.30
N PRO A 128 14.56 -15.90 8.97
CA PRO A 128 15.72 -16.69 9.41
C PRO A 128 17.03 -16.17 8.80
N HIS A 129 16.99 -15.60 7.60
CA HIS A 129 18.18 -15.03 6.97
C HIS A 129 18.62 -13.72 7.65
N ILE A 130 17.67 -12.87 8.06
CA ILE A 130 17.97 -11.65 8.81
C ILE A 130 18.60 -12.02 10.16
N GLU A 131 18.02 -12.99 10.87
CA GLU A 131 18.53 -13.43 12.18
C GLU A 131 19.93 -14.05 12.08
N ALA A 132 20.18 -14.88 11.06
CA ALA A 132 21.50 -15.46 10.81
C ALA A 132 22.57 -14.37 10.59
N VAL A 133 22.29 -13.40 9.71
CA VAL A 133 23.23 -12.30 9.45
C VAL A 133 23.42 -11.44 10.70
N CYS A 134 22.36 -11.13 11.45
CA CYS A 134 22.49 -10.40 12.71
C CYS A 134 23.41 -11.13 13.69
N SER A 135 23.25 -12.44 13.85
CA SER A 135 24.11 -13.26 14.71
C SER A 135 25.57 -13.27 14.25
N ASP A 136 25.84 -13.38 12.95
CA ASP A 136 27.21 -13.43 12.39
C ASP A 136 28.00 -12.14 12.66
N TYR A 137 27.32 -10.99 12.65
CA TYR A 137 27.91 -9.68 12.94
C TYR A 137 27.81 -9.28 14.43
N GLY A 138 27.23 -10.12 15.29
CA GLY A 138 27.07 -9.85 16.72
C GLY A 138 25.99 -8.82 17.07
N TYR A 139 25.00 -8.62 16.20
CA TYR A 139 23.84 -7.75 16.43
C TYR A 139 22.62 -8.54 16.93
N THR A 140 21.76 -7.87 17.69
CA THR A 140 20.46 -8.43 18.11
C THR A 140 19.38 -8.00 17.13
N ALA A 141 18.66 -8.96 16.55
CA ALA A 141 17.49 -8.70 15.71
C ALA A 141 16.31 -8.22 16.58
N SER A 142 16.16 -6.90 16.73
CA SER A 142 14.98 -6.34 17.41
C SER A 142 13.74 -6.45 16.51
N PRO A 143 12.54 -6.64 17.06
CA PRO A 143 11.32 -6.83 16.25
C PRO A 143 11.03 -5.61 15.35
N GLN A 144 11.31 -4.39 15.83
CA GLN A 144 11.16 -3.16 15.05
C GLN A 144 12.15 -3.09 13.88
N PHE A 145 13.39 -3.55 14.10
CA PHE A 145 14.41 -3.59 13.05
C PHE A 145 14.02 -4.58 11.95
N VAL A 146 13.56 -5.77 12.33
CA VAL A 146 13.08 -6.79 11.42
C VAL A 146 11.88 -6.29 10.61
N GLU A 147 10.90 -5.67 11.27
CA GLU A 147 9.72 -5.10 10.60
C GLU A 147 10.13 -4.05 9.54
N LYS A 148 11.07 -3.16 9.87
CA LYS A 148 11.55 -2.13 8.94
C LYS A 148 12.33 -2.71 7.77
N LEU A 149 13.11 -3.77 7.98
CA LEU A 149 13.77 -4.50 6.89
C LEU A 149 12.76 -5.14 5.94
N MET A 150 11.69 -5.73 6.47
CA MET A 150 10.62 -6.29 5.65
C MET A 150 9.90 -5.21 4.83
N GLN A 151 9.56 -4.09 5.46
CA GLN A 151 8.97 -2.93 4.77
C GLN A 151 9.90 -2.40 3.66
N LEU A 152 11.20 -2.36 3.91
CA LEU A 152 12.21 -1.92 2.93
C LEU A 152 12.28 -2.88 1.73
N GLN A 153 12.36 -4.19 1.98
CA GLN A 153 12.40 -5.21 0.92
C GLN A 153 11.14 -5.15 0.05
N GLN A 154 9.98 -5.00 0.66
CA GLN A 154 8.73 -4.81 -0.07
C GLN A 154 8.76 -3.54 -0.92
N THR A 155 9.23 -2.43 -0.37
CA THR A 155 9.31 -1.15 -1.10
C THR A 155 10.26 -1.24 -2.28
N LEU A 156 11.42 -1.90 -2.12
CA LEU A 156 12.39 -2.15 -3.19
C LEU A 156 11.85 -3.03 -4.32
N SER A 157 10.92 -3.96 -4.01
CA SER A 157 10.27 -4.78 -5.04
C SER A 157 9.33 -3.99 -5.94
N ILE A 158 8.73 -2.90 -5.42
CA ILE A 158 7.73 -2.09 -6.12
C ILE A 158 8.38 -0.88 -6.81
N HIS A 159 9.37 -0.27 -6.17
CA HIS A 159 9.96 1.00 -6.58
C HIS A 159 11.45 0.86 -6.90
N HIS A 160 11.87 1.45 -8.02
CA HIS A 160 13.27 1.45 -8.45
C HIS A 160 14.17 2.35 -7.59
N GLY A 161 13.60 3.36 -6.93
CA GLY A 161 14.34 4.28 -6.06
C GLY A 161 13.63 4.41 -4.71
N VAL A 162 14.41 4.36 -3.64
CA VAL A 162 13.94 4.47 -2.24
C VAL A 162 14.80 5.50 -1.53
N MET A 163 14.16 6.30 -0.68
CA MET A 163 14.84 7.21 0.24
C MET A 163 14.63 6.68 1.65
N LEU A 164 15.73 6.52 2.39
CA LEU A 164 15.70 6.23 3.83
C LEU A 164 15.84 7.57 4.56
N VAL A 165 14.89 7.86 5.45
CA VAL A 165 14.82 9.09 6.25
C VAL A 165 14.89 8.71 7.72
#